data_AF-A0A8C9P1C7-F1
#
_entry.id   AF-A0A8C9P1C7-F1
#
_cell.length_a   1.000
_cell.length_b   1.000
_cell.length_c   1.000
_cell.angle_alpha   90.00
_cell.angle_beta   90.00
_cell.angle_gamma   90.00
#
_symmetry.space_group_name_H-M   'P 1'
#
loop_
_entity.id
_entity.type
_entity.pdbx_description
1 polymer ?
#
loop_
_entity_poly.entity_id
_entity_poly.type
_entity_poly.pdbx_seq_one_letter_code
_entity_poly.pdbx_strand_id
1 'polypeptide(L)' 'TKPKKNTFSSFLPFLTGEIITDMSKKEWKLGLPIGQGGFGCIYLGKTLYMFVLPLLFP' A
#
# COMPACT_ATOMS: atom_id res chain seq x y z
N THR A 1 30.74 12.09 4.45
CA THR A 1 29.74 11.56 3.50
C THR A 1 28.37 11.68 4.13
N LYS A 2 27.39 12.34 3.47
CA LYS A 2 26.09 12.65 4.09
C LYS A 2 25.38 11.35 4.50
N PRO A 3 24.79 11.25 5.70
CA PRO A 3 24.06 10.05 6.10
C PRO A 3 22.89 9.85 5.13
N LYS A 4 22.86 8.69 4.48
CA LYS A 4 21.72 8.24 3.69
C LYS A 4 20.55 8.16 4.66
N LYS A 5 19.61 9.10 4.53
CA LYS A 5 18.36 9.14 5.29
C LYS A 5 17.61 7.86 4.93
N ASN A 6 17.86 6.79 5.67
CA ASN A 6 16.94 5.69 5.79
C ASN A 6 15.83 6.22 6.70
N THR A 7 15.00 7.09 6.13
CA THR A 7 13.78 7.59 6.75
C THR A 7 13.01 6.35 7.14
N PHE A 8 13.05 6.02 8.41
CA PHE A 8 12.20 5.02 9.02
C PHE A 8 10.78 5.57 8.86
N SER A 9 10.17 5.25 7.72
CA SER A 9 8.84 5.72 7.28
C SER A 9 7.73 5.06 8.10
N SER A 10 7.96 4.79 9.38
CA SER A 10 7.07 4.02 10.24
C SER A 10 6.05 4.89 10.99
N PHE A 11 6.13 6.22 10.86
CA PHE A 11 5.25 7.15 11.58
C PHE A 11 4.43 8.06 10.67
N LEU A 12 4.67 8.03 9.35
CA LEU A 12 3.89 8.82 8.40
C LEU A 12 2.82 7.95 7.73
N PRO A 13 1.62 8.50 7.48
CA PRO A 13 0.60 7.82 6.72
C PRO A 13 1.10 7.49 5.31
N PHE A 14 0.80 6.28 4.83
CA PHE A 14 1.12 5.85 3.48
C PHE A 14 0.39 6.71 2.43
N LEU A 15 1.00 6.83 1.25
CA LEU A 15 0.41 7.62 0.17
C LEU A 15 -0.67 6.82 -0.57
N THR A 16 -1.76 7.48 -0.96
CA THR A 16 -2.75 6.89 -1.86
C THR A 16 -2.09 6.54 -3.20
N GLY A 17 -2.21 5.28 -3.59
CA GLY A 17 -1.64 4.74 -4.83
C GLY A 17 -0.35 3.96 -4.64
N GLU A 18 0.23 3.95 -3.43
CA GLU A 18 1.41 3.16 -3.10
C GLU A 18 1.09 1.65 -3.16
N ILE A 19 2.02 0.86 -3.69
CA ILE A 19 1.90 -0.60 -3.76
C ILE A 19 2.64 -1.19 -2.56
N ILE A 20 1.91 -1.89 -1.70
CA ILE A 20 2.45 -2.63 -0.57
C ILE A 20 2.45 -4.12 -0.89
N THR A 21 3.54 -4.78 -0.58
CA THR A 21 3.66 -6.24 -0.69
C THR A 21 3.47 -6.88 0.67
N ASP A 22 2.47 -7.75 0.79
CA ASP A 22 2.24 -8.56 1.98
C ASP A 22 3.29 -9.68 2.12
N MET A 23 3.39 -10.27 3.31
CA MET A 23 4.21 -11.45 3.63
C MET A 23 3.92 -12.63 2.69
N SER A 24 2.70 -12.70 2.13
CA SER A 24 2.29 -13.68 1.13
C SER A 24 2.77 -13.35 -0.30
N LYS A 25 3.64 -12.34 -0.47
CA LYS A 25 4.08 -11.77 -1.76
C LYS A 25 2.94 -11.23 -2.63
N LYS A 26 1.81 -10.89 -2.01
CA LYS A 26 0.67 -10.26 -2.70
C LYS A 26 0.84 -8.76 -2.73
N GLU A 27 0.61 -8.16 -3.89
CA GLU A 27 0.68 -6.72 -4.08
C GLU A 27 -0.70 -6.08 -3.90
N TRP A 28 -0.73 -5.04 -3.08
CA TRP A 28 -1.92 -4.29 -2.70
C TRP A 28 -1.70 -2.83 -3.04
N LYS A 29 -2.56 -2.27 -3.89
CA LYS A 29 -2.56 -0.82 -4.13
C LYS A 29 -3.40 -0.15 -3.05
N LEU A 30 -2.77 0.74 -2.29
CA LEU A 30 -3.44 1.56 -1.30
C LEU A 30 -4.35 2.59 -1.98
N GLY A 31 -5.56 2.71 -1.48
CA GLY A 31 -6.54 3.72 -1.88
C GLY A 31 -6.53 4.91 -0.94
N LEU A 32 -7.67 5.60 -0.89
CA LEU A 32 -7.89 6.71 0.04
C LEU A 32 -7.88 6.19 1.50
N PRO A 33 -7.36 6.98 2.45
CA PRO A 33 -7.56 6.70 3.86
C PRO A 33 -9.05 6.80 4.18
N ILE A 34 -9.60 5.79 4.84
CA ILE A 34 -11.03 5.72 5.19
C ILE A 34 -11.26 5.96 6.70
N GLY A 35 -10.19 6.05 7.47
CA GLY A 35 -10.27 6.37 8.89
C GLY A 35 -8.94 6.16 9.60
N GLN A 36 -8.86 6.63 10.83
CA GLN A 36 -7.74 6.43 11.73
C GLN A 36 -8.25 5.78 13.01
N GLY A 37 -7.73 4.60 13.35
CA GLY A 37 -7.97 3.93 14.63
C GLY A 37 -6.83 4.21 15.60
N GLY A 38 -7.01 3.86 16.88
CA GLY A 38 -6.03 4.11 17.95
C GLY A 38 -4.65 3.49 17.75
N PHE A 39 -4.49 2.59 16.77
CA PHE A 39 -3.23 1.91 16.45
C PHE A 39 -2.74 2.14 15.01
N GLY A 40 -3.40 3.00 14.21
CA GLY A 40 -2.95 3.28 12.84
C GLY A 40 -4.01 3.83 11.89
N CYS A 41 -3.59 4.11 10.65
CA CYS A 41 -4.47 4.57 9.56
C CYS A 41 -5.00 3.38 8.76
N ILE A 42 -6.29 3.39 8.44
CA ILE A 42 -6.96 2.37 7.64
C ILE A 42 -7.13 2.90 6.21
N TYR A 43 -6.72 2.10 5.23
CA TYR A 43 -6.79 2.43 3.81
C TYR A 43 -7.64 1.42 3.05
N LEU A 44 -8.28 1.89 1.98
CA LEU A 44 -8.97 1.00 1.05
C LEU A 44 -7.94 0.20 0.23
N GLY A 45 -7.88 -1.13 0.41
CA GLY A 45 -6.99 -1.98 -0.38
C GLY A 45 -7.64 -2.44 -1.68
N LYS A 46 -6.92 -2.34 -2.80
CA LYS A 46 -7.34 -2.91 -4.09
C LYS A 46 -6.28 -3.88 -4.61
N THR A 47 -6.68 -5.12 -4.84
CA THR A 47 -5.80 -6.15 -5.41
C THR A 47 -5.60 -5.88 -6.90
N LEU A 48 -4.34 -5.79 -7.35
CA LEU A 48 -4.02 -5.55 -8.76
C LEU A 48 -4.52 -6.69 -9.66
N TYR A 49 -4.39 -7.94 -9.19
CA TYR A 49 -4.80 -9.13 -9.94
C TYR A 49 -6.30 -9.14 -10.25
N MET A 50 -7.15 -8.51 -9.44
CA MET A 50 -8.60 -8.47 -9.69
C MET A 50 -8.96 -7.64 -10.94
N PHE A 51 -8.07 -6.75 -11.38
CA PHE A 51 -8.21 -5.98 -12.62
C PHE A 51 -7.39 -6.56 -13.77
N VAL A 52 -6.29 -7.26 -13.48
CA VAL A 52 -5.47 -7.92 -14.50
C VAL A 52 -6.09 -9.24 -14.98
N LEU A 53 -6.72 -10.02 -14.10
CA LEU A 53 -7.38 -11.28 -14.47
C LEU A 53 -8.47 -11.10 -15.55
N PRO A 54 -9.41 -10.14 -15.45
CA PRO A 54 -10.42 -9.94 -16.49
C PRO A 54 -9.86 -9.35 -17.79
N LEU A 55 -8.61 -8.89 -17.82
CA LEU A 55 -7.93 -8.43 -19.05
C LEU A 55 -7.04 -9.51 -19.68
N LEU A 56 -6.76 -10.61 -18.96
CA LEU A 56 -5.94 -11.72 -19.45
C LEU A 56 -6.77 -12.84 -20.11
N PHE A 57 -8.09 -12.79 -19.98
CA PHE A 57 -9.01 -13.73 -20.63
C PHE A 57 -10.08 -12.95 -21.41
N PRO A 58 -9.96 -12.80 -22.74
CA PRO A 58 -11.06 -12.34 -23.60
C PRO A 58 -12.20 -13.36 -23.66
#